data_AF-A0A2A5M527-F1
#
_entry.id   AF-A0A2A5M527-F1
#
_cell.length_a   1.000
_cell.length_b   1.000
_cell.length_c   1.000
_cell.angle_alpha   90.00
_cell.angle_beta   90.00
_cell.angle_gamma   90.00
#
_symmetry.space_group_name_H-M   'P 1'
#
loop_
_entity.id
_entity.type
_entity.pdbx_description
1 polymer ?
#
loop_
_entity_poly.entity_id
_entity_poly.type
_entity_poly.pdbx_seq_one_letter_code
_entity_poly.pdbx_strand_id
1 'polypeptide(L)'
;MKKLIILSLLSTLAFADYNQYKPSEDFAKYFTKQNCSQVLDKFYYINCYDYSLKGTKAVAYRLEADNLKGEQIKKRPRFEDDTNI
;
A
#
# COMPACT_ATOMS: atom_id res chain seq x y z
N MET A 1 35.07 20.74 -7.29
CA MET A 1 33.88 20.86 -8.16
C MET A 1 33.13 19.55 -8.38
N LYS A 2 33.80 18.40 -8.57
CA LYS A 2 33.13 17.07 -8.72
C LYS A 2 32.29 16.59 -7.52
N LYS A 3 32.63 17.02 -6.28
CA LYS A 3 31.91 16.57 -5.06
C LYS A 3 30.55 17.23 -4.85
N LEU A 4 30.27 18.40 -5.45
CA LEU A 4 28.97 19.08 -5.31
C LEU A 4 27.87 18.48 -6.22
N ILE A 5 28.25 17.82 -7.33
CA ILE A 5 27.29 17.22 -8.27
C ILE A 5 26.68 15.92 -7.70
N ILE A 6 27.40 15.23 -6.80
CA ILE A 6 26.92 13.99 -6.18
C ILE A 6 25.85 14.28 -5.11
N LEU A 7 25.93 15.44 -4.44
CA LEU A 7 24.98 15.81 -3.38
C LEU A 7 23.60 16.19 -3.95
N SER A 8 23.54 16.73 -5.17
CA SER A 8 22.27 17.07 -5.83
C SER A 8 21.52 15.85 -6.40
N LEU A 9 22.21 14.74 -6.68
CA LEU A 9 21.57 13.51 -7.16
C LEU A 9 20.90 12.70 -6.04
N LEU A 10 21.36 12.82 -4.78
CA LEU A 10 20.71 12.12 -3.65
C LEU A 10 19.40 12.79 -3.22
N SER A 11 19.25 14.10 -3.42
CA SER A 11 18.04 14.83 -3.01
C SER A 11 16.81 14.55 -3.88
N THR A 12 16.98 14.07 -5.13
CA THR A 12 15.85 13.79 -6.02
C THR A 12 15.15 12.45 -5.75
N LEU A 13 15.77 11.54 -4.97
CA LEU A 13 15.16 10.27 -4.57
C LEU A 13 14.31 10.39 -3.29
N ALA A 14 14.46 11.48 -2.53
CA ALA A 14 13.77 11.67 -1.25
C ALA A 14 12.34 12.23 -1.39
N PHE A 15 11.93 12.63 -2.59
CA PHE A 15 10.60 13.19 -2.88
C PHE A 15 9.81 12.34 -3.87
N ALA A 16 9.99 11.02 -3.86
CA ALA A 16 8.90 10.15 -4.30
C ALA A 16 7.80 10.30 -3.24
N ASP A 17 6.92 11.28 -3.45
CA ASP A 17 5.79 11.59 -2.58
C ASP A 17 4.84 10.38 -2.62
N TYR A 18 5.14 9.41 -1.77
CA TYR A 18 4.36 8.20 -1.63
C TYR A 18 3.08 8.63 -0.93
N ASN A 19 2.10 9.07 -1.73
CA ASN A 19 0.74 9.43 -1.33
C ASN A 19 -0.01 8.18 -0.85
N GLN A 20 0.51 7.56 0.20
CA GLN A 20 -0.04 6.37 0.82
C GLN A 20 -1.37 6.74 1.42
N TYR A 21 -2.42 6.11 0.91
CA TYR A 21 -3.74 6.26 1.47
C TYR A 21 -3.73 5.90 2.95
N LYS A 22 -4.39 6.72 3.77
CA LYS A 22 -4.65 6.44 5.19
C LYS A 22 -6.16 6.41 5.40
N PRO A 23 -6.68 5.44 6.18
CA PRO A 23 -8.10 5.43 6.51
C PRO A 23 -8.44 6.67 7.34
N SER A 24 -9.69 7.14 7.24
CA SER A 24 -10.16 8.18 8.16
C SER A 24 -10.09 7.69 9.60
N GLU A 25 -10.09 8.62 10.56
CA GLU A 25 -9.98 8.31 11.98
C GLU A 25 -11.00 7.25 12.44
N ASP A 26 -12.24 7.36 11.95
CA ASP A 26 -13.33 6.41 12.23
C ASP A 26 -12.98 4.96 11.87
N PHE A 27 -12.18 4.76 10.83
CA PHE A 27 -11.78 3.44 10.34
C PHE A 27 -10.36 3.04 10.75
N ALA A 28 -9.48 4.00 11.06
CA ALA A 28 -8.09 3.74 11.43
C ALA A 28 -7.96 2.78 12.63
N LYS A 29 -8.91 2.83 13.57
CA LYS A 29 -8.96 1.93 14.74
C LYS A 29 -8.98 0.45 14.38
N TYR A 30 -9.55 0.08 13.22
CA TYR A 30 -9.64 -1.31 12.77
C TYR A 30 -8.31 -1.83 12.20
N PHE A 31 -7.41 -0.95 11.77
CA PHE A 31 -6.11 -1.29 11.16
C PHE A 31 -4.97 -1.14 12.18
N THR A 32 -5.06 -1.88 13.28
CA THR A 32 -4.09 -1.85 14.39
C THR A 32 -3.59 -3.24 14.74
N LYS A 33 -2.44 -3.35 15.41
CA LYS A 33 -1.88 -4.64 15.85
C LYS A 33 -2.74 -5.38 16.88
N GLN A 34 -3.67 -4.69 17.52
CA GLN A 34 -4.65 -5.29 18.43
C GLN A 34 -5.82 -5.93 17.68
N ASN A 35 -6.17 -5.40 16.50
CA ASN A 35 -7.31 -5.87 15.71
C ASN A 35 -6.91 -6.81 14.55
N CYS A 36 -5.68 -6.71 14.08
CA CYS A 36 -5.10 -7.49 12.99
C CYS A 36 -3.90 -8.29 13.51
N SER A 37 -3.70 -9.50 13.01
CA SER A 37 -2.42 -10.20 13.19
C SER A 37 -1.28 -9.44 12.50
N GLN A 38 -1.55 -8.89 11.32
CA GLN A 38 -0.64 -8.05 10.57
C GLN A 38 -1.41 -6.96 9.82
N VAL A 39 -0.91 -5.73 9.89
CA VAL A 39 -1.37 -4.64 9.02
C VAL A 39 -0.41 -4.59 7.84
N LEU A 40 -0.88 -5.02 6.67
CA LEU A 40 -0.15 -5.00 5.42
C LEU A 40 -0.47 -3.70 4.69
N ASP A 41 0.48 -2.78 4.67
CA ASP A 41 0.35 -1.51 3.98
C ASP A 41 1.00 -1.63 2.59
N LYS A 42 0.21 -2.03 1.60
CA LYS A 42 0.65 -2.32 0.23
C LYS A 42 0.33 -1.12 -0.67
N PHE A 43 0.94 -1.09 -1.86
CA PHE A 43 0.90 0.04 -2.80
C PHE A 43 -0.45 0.76 -2.96
N TYR A 44 -1.56 0.03 -3.08
CA TYR A 44 -2.87 0.62 -3.38
C TYR A 44 -3.92 0.40 -2.28
N TYR A 45 -3.58 -0.35 -1.24
CA TYR A 45 -4.53 -0.71 -0.18
C TYR A 45 -3.82 -1.10 1.11
N ILE A 46 -4.52 -0.92 2.21
CA ILE A 46 -4.17 -1.44 3.52
C ILE A 46 -5.01 -2.68 3.78
N ASN A 47 -4.38 -3.77 4.18
CA ASN A 47 -5.04 -5.02 4.55
C ASN A 47 -4.79 -5.35 6.02
N CYS A 48 -5.88 -5.53 6.77
CA CYS A 48 -5.88 -6.11 8.10
C CYS A 48 -5.95 -7.65 7.97
N TYR A 49 -4.81 -8.31 8.03
CA TYR A 49 -4.72 -9.76 7.93
C TYR A 49 -4.89 -10.43 9.30
N ASP A 50 -5.54 -11.58 9.32
CA ASP A 50 -5.80 -12.40 10.50
C ASP A 50 -5.40 -13.86 10.22
N TYR A 51 -4.39 -14.36 10.94
CA TYR A 51 -3.90 -15.74 10.78
C TYR A 51 -4.93 -16.78 11.19
N SER A 52 -5.82 -16.47 12.13
CA SER A 52 -6.85 -17.40 12.58
C SER A 52 -7.92 -17.62 11.50
N LEU A 53 -8.23 -16.56 10.74
CA LEU A 53 -9.11 -16.61 9.58
C LEU A 53 -8.38 -17.09 8.31
N LYS A 54 -7.05 -17.20 8.35
CA LYS A 54 -6.17 -17.43 7.19
C LYS A 54 -6.49 -16.47 6.05
N GLY A 55 -6.74 -15.21 6.40
CA GLY A 55 -7.30 -14.28 5.44
C GLY A 55 -7.45 -12.85 5.94
N THR A 56 -8.13 -12.08 5.10
CA THR A 56 -8.34 -10.64 5.27
C THR A 56 -9.57 -10.40 6.14
N LYS A 57 -9.40 -9.62 7.21
CA LYS A 57 -10.47 -9.19 8.10
C LYS A 57 -11.08 -7.84 7.68
N ALA A 58 -10.27 -6.95 7.13
CA ALA A 58 -10.69 -5.67 6.57
C ALA A 58 -9.69 -5.15 5.52
N VAL A 59 -10.16 -4.38 4.54
CA VAL A 59 -9.33 -3.70 3.54
C VAL A 59 -9.77 -2.24 3.43
N ALA A 60 -8.81 -1.33 3.29
CA ALA A 60 -9.08 0.07 3.00
C ALA A 60 -8.23 0.53 1.81
N TYR A 61 -8.85 1.25 0.88
CA TYR A 61 -8.22 1.76 -0.33
C TYR A 61 -8.91 3.05 -0.77
N ARG A 62 -8.22 3.86 -1.57
CA ARG A 62 -8.76 5.12 -2.10
C ARG A 62 -9.28 4.95 -3.51
N LEU A 63 -10.52 5.37 -3.73
CA LEU A 63 -11.13 5.46 -5.05
C LEU A 63 -11.15 6.91 -5.52
N GLU A 64 -10.32 7.25 -6.49
CA GLU A 64 -10.40 8.50 -7.23
C GLU A 64 -10.63 8.18 -8.71
N ALA A 65 -11.24 9.12 -9.43
CA ALA A 65 -11.58 8.92 -10.85
C ALA A 65 -10.35 8.55 -11.69
N ASP A 66 -9.18 9.09 -11.37
CA ASP A 66 -7.94 8.81 -12.09
C ASP A 66 -7.43 7.38 -11.86
N ASN A 67 -7.70 6.80 -10.69
CA ASN A 67 -7.31 5.44 -10.28
C ASN A 67 -8.13 4.38 -11.03
N LEU A 68 -9.29 4.78 -11.55
CA LEU A 68 -10.22 3.93 -12.28
C LEU A 68 -10.01 3.95 -13.79
N LYS A 69 -9.20 4.89 -14.31
CA LYS A 69 -8.89 5.03 -15.74
C LYS A 69 -7.83 4.03 -16.24
N GLY A 70 -7.50 3.01 -15.46
CA GLY A 70 -6.52 1.99 -15.83
C GLY A 70 -6.90 1.26 -17.13
N GLU A 71 -5.88 0.83 -17.89
CA GLU A 71 -6.10 0.00 -19.07
C GLU A 71 -6.86 -1.28 -18.69
N GLN A 72 -7.86 -1.63 -19.51
CA GLN A 72 -8.57 -2.89 -19.36
C GLN A 72 -7.59 -4.05 -19.55
N ILE A 73 -7.34 -4.80 -18.49
CA ILE A 73 -6.46 -5.96 -18.55
C ILE A 73 -7.07 -7.03 -19.46
N LYS A 74 -6.33 -7.47 -20.48
CA LYS A 74 -6.80 -8.51 -21.42
C LYS A 74 -6.99 -9.86 -20.76
N LYS A 75 -6.25 -10.13 -19.68
CA LYS A 75 -6.31 -11.39 -18.91
C LYS A 75 -6.08 -11.09 -17.43
N ARG A 76 -6.94 -11.61 -16.57
CA ARG A 76 -6.78 -11.55 -15.11
C ARG A 76 -5.57 -12.40 -14.68
N PRO A 77 -4.64 -11.89 -13.86
CA PRO A 77 -3.58 -12.69 -13.26
C PRO A 77 -4.15 -13.88 -12.48
N ARG A 78 -3.38 -14.97 -12.38
CA ARG A 78 -3.74 -16.05 -11.47
C ARG A 78 -3.57 -15.61 -10.02
N PHE A 79 -4.34 -16.24 -9.13
CA PHE A 79 -4.07 -16.16 -7.71
C PHE A 79 -2.81 -16.99 -7.41
N GLU A 80 -1.96 -16.43 -6.57
CA GLU A 80 -0.73 -17.05 -6.09
C GLU A 80 -0.64 -16.75 -4.58
N ASP A 81 0.07 -17.59 -3.84
CA ASP A 81 0.27 -17.38 -2.41
C ASP A 81 1.08 -16.10 -2.17
N ASP A 82 0.64 -15.26 -1.22
CA ASP A 82 1.41 -14.07 -0.81
C ASP A 82 2.50 -14.50 0.18
N THR A 83 3.76 -14.41 -0.26
CA THR A 83 4.94 -14.80 0.52
C THR A 83 5.36 -13.77 1.58
N ASN A 84 4.61 -12.67 1.71
CA ASN A 84 4.88 -11.59 2.68
C ASN A 84 3.97 -11.64 3.91
N ILE A 85 3.23 -12.74 4.09
CA ILE A 85 2.31 -12.97 5.21
C ILE A 85 2.79 -14.18 6.01
#